data_AF-A0A0B5D003-F1
#
_entry.id   AF-A0A0B5D003-F1
#
_cell.length_a   1.000
_cell.length_b   1.000
_cell.length_c   1.000
_cell.angle_alpha   90.00
_cell.angle_beta   90.00
_cell.angle_gamma   90.00
#
_symmetry.space_group_name_H-M   'P 1'
#
loop_
_entity.id
_entity.type
_entity.pdbx_description
1 polymer ?
#
loop_
_entity_poly.entity_id
_entity_poly.type
_entity_poly.pdbx_seq_one_letter_code
_entity_poly.pdbx_strand_id
1 'polypeptide(L)' 'FYGEVPENRVDVIVANLTVTDKDQPHTPAWNAAYRISGGDPTGRFAIQTDPNSNDGLVTVVK' A
#
# COMPACT_ATOMS: atom_id res chain seq x y z
N PHE A 1 10.15 5.54 -6.42
CA PHE A 1 9.51 6.09 -5.21
C PHE A 1 10.48 5.93 -4.05
N TYR A 2 10.60 6.92 -3.17
CA TYR A 2 11.34 6.84 -1.91
C TYR A 2 10.44 7.42 -0.81
N GLY A 3 10.59 6.94 0.43
CA GLY A 3 9.79 7.37 1.58
C GLY A 3 10.65 7.40 2.84
N GLU A 4 10.37 8.36 3.71
CA GLU A 4 11.07 8.54 4.98
C GLU A 4 10.06 8.42 6.11
N VAL A 5 10.44 7.73 7.18
CA VAL A 5 9.59 7.56 8.37
C VAL A 5 10.36 7.93 9.63
N PRO A 6 9.74 8.64 10.58
CA PRO A 6 10.34 8.88 11.88
C PRO A 6 10.50 7.56 12.64
N GLU A 7 11.61 7.42 13.35
CA GLU A 7 11.89 6.25 14.17
C GLU A 7 10.81 6.03 15.24
N ASN A 8 10.53 4.77 15.58
CA ASN A 8 9.60 4.36 16.64
C ASN A 8 8.14 4.80 16.44
N ARG A 9 7.72 5.00 15.19
CA ARG A 9 6.31 5.25 14.83
C ARG A 9 5.73 4.07 14.07
N VAL A 10 4.55 3.62 14.50
CA VAL A 10 3.74 2.60 13.84
C VAL A 10 2.62 3.25 13.03
N ASP A 11 2.08 2.55 12.04
CA ASP A 11 0.96 3.00 11.20
C ASP A 11 1.21 4.28 10.40
N VAL A 12 2.49 4.58 10.12
CA VAL A 12 2.88 5.70 9.25
C VAL A 12 2.88 5.24 7.80
N ILE A 13 2.23 6.00 6.93
CA ILE A 13 2.28 5.79 5.48
C ILE A 13 3.69 6.16 4.99
N VAL A 14 4.43 5.13 4.54
CA VAL A 14 5.77 5.25 3.96
C VAL A 14 5.68 5.75 2.52
N ALA A 15 4.72 5.23 1.77
CA ALA A 15 4.51 5.55 0.37
C ALA A 15 3.04 5.33 -0.04
N ASN A 16 2.58 6.14 -0.99
CA ASN A 16 1.32 5.95 -1.69
C ASN A 16 1.61 5.52 -3.14
N LEU A 17 1.03 4.40 -3.57
CA LEU A 17 1.15 3.83 -4.91
C LEU A 17 -0.16 4.01 -5.69
N THR A 18 -0.21 5.05 -6.52
CA THR A 18 -1.37 5.31 -7.38
C THR A 18 -1.43 4.38 -8.58
N VAL A 19 -2.62 3.85 -8.85
CA VAL A 19 -2.92 3.01 -10.02
C VAL A 19 -4.16 3.53 -10.74
N THR A 20 -4.32 3.16 -12.01
CA THR A 20 -5.52 3.48 -12.79
C THR A 20 -6.03 2.22 -13.45
N ASP A 21 -7.25 1.82 -13.07
CA ASP A 21 -8.01 0.76 -13.70
C ASP A 21 -9.23 1.36 -14.42
N LYS A 22 -9.54 0.82 -15.60
CA LYS A 22 -10.63 1.31 -16.47
C LYS A 22 -11.95 0.59 -16.24
N ASP A 23 -11.96 -0.48 -15.46
CA ASP A 23 -13.18 -1.18 -15.09
C ASP A 23 -14.07 -0.33 -14.18
N GLN A 24 -15.31 -0.76 -13.97
CA GLN A 24 -16.27 -0.02 -13.16
C GLN A 24 -15.76 0.11 -11.72
N PRO A 25 -15.69 1.33 -11.16
CA PRO A 25 -15.24 1.54 -9.78
C PRO A 25 -16.03 0.71 -8.76
N HIS A 26 -15.35 0.28 -7.70
CA HIS A 26 -15.91 -0.54 -6.62
C HIS A 26 -16.43 -1.92 -7.06
N THR A 27 -15.97 -2.44 -8.21
CA THR A 27 -16.18 -3.84 -8.59
C THR A 27 -14.96 -4.69 -8.26
N PRO A 28 -15.10 -6.02 -8.13
CA PRO A 28 -13.95 -6.91 -7.94
C PRO A 28 -12.92 -6.84 -9.08
N ALA A 29 -13.36 -6.49 -10.29
CA ALA A 29 -12.46 -6.35 -11.45
C ALA A 29 -11.60 -5.09 -11.35
N TRP A 30 -12.15 -4.01 -10.77
CA TRP A 30 -11.44 -2.76 -10.54
C TRP A 30 -10.52 -2.79 -9.31
N ASN A 31 -10.82 -3.61 -8.30
CA ASN A 31 -10.09 -3.60 -7.02
C ASN A 31 -8.67 -4.17 -7.16
N ALA A 32 -7.66 -3.32 -6.96
CA ALA A 32 -6.25 -3.68 -7.03
C ALA A 32 -5.83 -4.46 -5.78
N ALA A 33 -5.11 -5.56 -6.00
CA ALA A 33 -4.50 -6.34 -4.93
C ALA A 33 -2.97 -6.14 -4.94
N TYR A 34 -2.44 -5.60 -3.84
CA TYR A 34 -1.01 -5.37 -3.69
C TYR A 34 -0.37 -6.43 -2.79
N ARG A 35 0.88 -6.79 -3.12
CA ARG A 35 1.70 -7.70 -2.30
C ARG A 35 3.17 -7.32 -2.36
N ILE A 36 3.82 -7.33 -1.21
CA ILE A 36 5.27 -7.17 -1.10
C ILE A 36 5.93 -8.46 -1.60
N SER A 37 6.69 -8.37 -2.70
CA SER A 37 7.34 -9.53 -3.33
C SER A 37 8.76 -9.79 -2.81
N GLY A 38 9.40 -8.79 -2.19
CA GLY A 38 10.75 -8.90 -1.66
C GLY A 38 11.18 -7.61 -0.95
N GLY A 39 12.33 -7.66 -0.27
CA GLY A 39 12.87 -6.50 0.48
C GLY A 39 12.38 -6.38 1.93
N ASP A 40 11.40 -7.20 2.34
CA ASP A 40 10.91 -7.25 3.72
C ASP A 40 10.91 -8.68 4.29
N PRO A 41 12.08 -9.29 4.53
CA PRO A 41 12.17 -10.65 5.09
C PRO A 41 11.65 -10.74 6.53
N THR A 42 11.50 -9.61 7.21
CA THR A 42 11.11 -9.50 8.61
C THR A 42 9.64 -9.14 8.82
N GLY A 43 8.89 -8.83 7.75
CA GLY A 43 7.48 -8.45 7.84
C GLY A 43 7.24 -7.10 8.53
N ARG A 44 8.14 -6.13 8.34
CA ARG A 44 8.07 -4.78 8.93
C ARG A 44 7.18 -3.82 8.15
N PHE A 45 6.72 -4.21 6.97
CA PHE A 45 5.84 -3.41 6.14
C PHE A 45 4.54 -4.14 5.82
N ALA A 46 3.45 -3.39 5.77
CA ALA A 46 2.17 -3.83 5.22
C ALA A 46 1.80 -2.96 4.03
N ILE A 47 0.96 -3.49 3.14
CA ILE A 47 0.36 -2.73 2.06
C ILE A 47 -1.14 -2.98 2.04
N GLN A 48 -1.92 -1.92 1.98
CA GLN A 48 -3.38 -1.97 1.94
C GLN A 48 -3.90 -1.15 0.77
N THR A 49 -4.95 -1.64 0.10
CA THR A 49 -5.63 -0.90 -0.96
C THR A 49 -6.65 0.05 -0.35
N ASP A 50 -6.61 1.33 -0.72
CA ASP A 50 -7.67 2.29 -0.42
C ASP A 50 -8.91 1.96 -1.26
N PRO A 51 -10.08 1.65 -0.65
CA PRO A 51 -11.27 1.26 -1.38
C PRO A 51 -11.89 2.39 -2.22
N ASN A 52 -11.49 3.65 -2.00
CA ASN A 52 -12.01 4.81 -2.71
C ASN A 52 -11.18 5.17 -3.93
N SER A 53 -9.86 5.17 -3.80
CA SER A 53 -8.94 5.56 -4.89
C SER A 53 -8.28 4.39 -5.60
N ASN A 54 -8.35 3.18 -5.04
CA ASN A 54 -7.59 2.00 -5.46
C ASN A 54 -6.08 2.10 -5.19
N ASP A 55 -5.65 3.11 -4.43
CA ASP A 55 -4.25 3.36 -4.14
C ASP A 55 -3.67 2.31 -3.18
N GLY A 56 -2.42 1.90 -3.40
CA GLY A 56 -1.67 1.04 -2.49
C GLY A 56 -0.95 1.86 -1.42
N LEU A 57 -1.42 1.79 -0.17
CA LEU A 57 -0.83 2.46 0.99
C LEU A 57 0.17 1.53 1.69
N VAL A 58 1.46 1.86 1.63
CA VAL A 58 2.51 1.12 2.35
C VAL A 58 2.68 1.71 3.74
N THR A 59 2.57 0.88 4.77
CA THR A 59 2.68 1.29 6.19
C THR A 59 3.75 0.50 6.92
N VAL A 60 4.33 1.10 7.96
CA VAL A 60 5.22 0.39 8.90
C VAL A 60 4.40 -0.34 9.94
N VAL A 61 4.67 -1.63 10.11
CA VAL A 61 4.10 -2.47 11.18
C VAL A 61 5.17 -2.80 12.24
N LYS A 62 4.72 -3.21 13.42
CA LYS A 62 5.58 -3.47 14.59
C LYS A 62 6.16 -4.88 14.61
#